data_AF-A0A3M8CK76-F1
#
_entry.id   AF-A0A3M8CK76-F1
#
_cell.length_a   1.000
_cell.length_b   1.000
_cell.length_c   1.000
_cell.angle_alpha   90.00
_cell.angle_beta   90.00
_cell.angle_gamma   90.00
#
_symmetry.space_group_name_H-M   'P 1'
#
loop_
_entity.id
_entity.type
_entity.pdbx_description
1 polymer ?
#
loop_
_entity_poly.entity_id
_entity_poly.type
_entity_poly.pdbx_seq_one_letter_code
_entity_poly.pdbx_strand_id
1 'polypeptide(L)'
;DVRVMVQKRNGSDWKVTGMLAKVAGKGYIITNVKRSGGYVLPLSTAIARSNIPNSSSAVINRLRRIALLAARSLSSYYTAQRVFGFDMGIDAKGKVWIIEANLRPDITLFSKLRDKSMYHTIRSYRR
;
A
#
# COMPACT_ATOMS: atom_id res chain seq x y z
N ASP A 1 4.20 -5.22 6.68
CA ASP A 1 3.63 -5.37 5.33
C ASP A 1 3.45 -3.98 4.70
N VAL A 2 3.03 -3.91 3.45
CA VAL A 2 2.92 -2.67 2.66
C VAL A 2 1.46 -2.40 2.37
N ARG A 3 0.97 -1.21 2.74
CA ARG A 3 -0.34 -0.71 2.31
C ARG A 3 -0.19 0.02 0.98
N VAL A 4 -0.87 -0.47 -0.05
CA VAL A 4 -0.93 0.14 -1.38
C VAL A 4 -2.34 0.64 -1.65
N MET A 5 -2.51 1.95 -1.83
CA MET A 5 -3.77 2.58 -2.20
C MET A 5 -3.87 2.72 -3.71
N VAL A 6 -4.94 2.19 -4.29
CA VAL A 6 -5.25 2.29 -5.72
C VAL A 6 -6.60 2.96 -5.89
N GLN A 7 -6.66 4.02 -6.67
CA GLN A 7 -7.88 4.80 -6.89
C GLN A 7 -8.04 5.16 -8.37
N LYS A 8 -9.29 5.35 -8.79
CA LYS A 8 -9.63 5.95 -10.08
C LYS A 8 -10.61 7.12 -9.90
N ARG A 9 -10.50 8.10 -10.78
CA ARG A 9 -11.53 9.13 -10.98
C ARG A 9 -12.58 8.59 -11.97
N ASN A 10 -13.72 9.26 -12.07
CA ASN A 10 -14.73 8.94 -13.08
C ASN A 10 -14.10 9.03 -14.48
N GLY A 11 -14.29 8.01 -15.31
CA GLY A 11 -13.75 7.94 -16.67
C GLY A 11 -12.22 7.87 -16.77
N SER A 12 -11.49 7.65 -15.67
CA SER A 12 -10.02 7.59 -15.66
C SER A 12 -9.49 6.20 -15.31
N ASP A 13 -8.25 5.93 -15.70
CA ASP A 13 -7.53 4.73 -15.31
C ASP A 13 -7.23 4.64 -13.81
N TRP A 14 -7.09 3.39 -13.34
CA TRP A 14 -6.59 3.08 -12.01
C TRP A 14 -5.16 3.60 -11.80
N LYS A 15 -4.93 4.28 -10.68
CA LYS A 15 -3.62 4.82 -10.30
C LYS A 15 -3.30 4.44 -8.86
N VAL A 16 -2.04 4.11 -8.60
CA VAL A 16 -1.54 3.99 -7.23
C VAL A 16 -1.31 5.39 -6.68
N THR A 17 -2.09 5.75 -5.67
CA THR A 17 -2.14 7.10 -5.07
C THR A 17 -1.35 7.20 -3.77
N GLY A 18 -0.98 6.07 -3.17
CA GLY A 18 -0.09 6.04 -2.02
C GLY A 18 0.43 4.65 -1.71
N MET A 19 1.66 4.59 -1.17
CA MET A 19 2.26 3.38 -0.64
C MET A 19 3.00 3.68 0.65
N LEU A 20 2.79 2.88 1.68
CA LEU A 20 3.54 2.97 2.94
C LEU A 20 3.83 1.60 3.51
N ALA A 21 4.87 1.50 4.32
CA ALA A 21 5.18 0.30 5.09
C ALA A 21 4.56 0.41 6.48
N LYS A 22 3.92 -0.68 6.94
CA LYS A 22 3.53 -0.90 8.33
C LYS A 22 4.58 -1.79 8.99
N VAL A 23 5.23 -1.28 10.02
CA VAL A 23 6.24 -1.99 10.82
C VAL A 23 5.57 -2.44 12.11
N ALA A 24 5.66 -3.73 12.42
CA ALA A 24 5.15 -4.27 13.68
C ALA A 24 5.95 -3.74 14.87
N GLY A 25 5.30 -3.56 16.02
CA GLY A 25 6.03 -3.27 17.26
C GLY A 25 6.84 -4.47 17.74
N LYS A 26 7.77 -4.21 18.66
CA LYS A 26 8.68 -5.24 19.20
C LYS A 26 7.89 -6.39 19.81
N GLY A 27 8.23 -7.63 19.43
CA GLY A 27 7.56 -8.84 19.92
C GLY A 27 6.28 -9.22 19.19
N TYR A 28 5.84 -8.46 18.19
CA TYR A 28 4.65 -8.77 17.39
C TYR A 28 5.00 -9.27 15.99
N ILE A 29 4.33 -10.34 15.58
CA ILE A 29 4.40 -10.85 14.19
C ILE A 29 3.42 -10.07 13.29
N ILE A 30 2.30 -9.61 13.84
CA ILE A 30 1.28 -8.86 13.10
C ILE A 30 1.64 -7.38 12.94
N THR A 31 1.40 -6.84 11.76
CA THR A 31 1.73 -5.43 11.40
C THR A 31 0.54 -4.49 11.56
N ASN A 32 -0.54 -4.95 12.20
CA ASN A 32 -1.63 -4.06 12.60
C ASN A 32 -1.09 -3.05 13.60
N VAL A 33 -0.89 -1.81 13.13
CA VAL A 33 -0.23 -0.72 13.87
C VAL A 33 -0.91 -0.44 15.21
N LYS A 34 -2.25 -0.49 15.28
CA LYS A 34 -2.98 -0.25 16.53
C LYS A 34 -2.77 -1.38 17.54
N ARG A 35 -2.78 -2.64 17.08
CA ARG A 35 -2.66 -3.82 17.96
C ARG A 35 -1.23 -4.14 18.37
N SER A 36 -0.25 -3.85 17.51
CA SER A 36 1.15 -4.18 17.75
C SER A 36 1.95 -3.07 18.44
N GLY A 37 1.37 -1.88 18.63
CA GLY A 37 2.16 -0.68 18.98
C GLY A 37 3.19 -0.31 17.89
N GLY A 38 2.96 -0.77 16.66
CA GLY A 38 3.83 -0.52 15.52
C GLY A 38 3.75 0.90 15.00
N TYR A 39 4.40 1.15 13.87
CA TYR A 39 4.43 2.48 13.24
C TYR A 39 4.46 2.36 11.71
N VAL A 40 4.35 3.51 11.04
CA VAL A 40 4.42 3.58 9.57
C VAL A 40 5.68 4.30 9.11
N LEU A 41 6.22 3.88 7.97
CA LEU A 41 7.34 4.52 7.31
C LEU A 41 7.04 4.76 5.82
N PRO A 42 7.69 5.76 5.20
CA PRO A 42 7.81 5.78 3.74
C PRO A 42 8.36 4.43 3.26
N LEU A 43 7.75 3.88 2.21
CA LEU A 43 8.11 2.54 1.72
C LEU A 43 9.59 2.44 1.33
N SER A 44 10.15 3.48 0.69
CA SER A 44 11.57 3.55 0.35
C SER A 44 12.47 3.48 1.59
N THR A 45 12.13 4.20 2.66
CA THR A 45 12.86 4.16 3.93
C THR A 45 12.78 2.78 4.58
N ALA A 46 11.62 2.13 4.55
CA ALA A 46 11.45 0.79 5.12
C ALA A 46 12.27 -0.26 4.36
N ILE A 47 12.29 -0.20 3.02
CA ILE A 47 13.09 -1.11 2.19
C ILE A 47 14.59 -0.87 2.45
N ALA A 48 15.03 0.39 2.49
CA ALA A 48 16.43 0.74 2.75
C ALA A 48 16.94 0.26 4.13
N ARG A 49 16.03 0.11 5.11
CA ARG A 49 16.34 -0.41 6.45
C ARG A 49 16.14 -1.92 6.59
N SER A 50 15.80 -2.62 5.50
CA SER A 50 15.51 -4.05 5.50
C SER A 50 16.66 -4.86 4.89
N ASN A 51 16.64 -6.17 5.07
CA ASN A 51 17.58 -7.09 4.46
C ASN A 51 17.15 -7.57 3.06
N ILE A 52 16.22 -6.87 2.41
CA ILE A 52 15.69 -7.29 1.11
C ILE A 52 16.76 -7.04 0.03
N PRO A 53 17.22 -8.09 -0.68
CA PRO A 53 18.27 -7.99 -1.67
C PRO A 53 17.67 -7.49 -2.97
N ASN A 54 17.48 -6.18 -3.15
CA ASN A 54 17.14 -5.54 -4.42
C ASN A 54 17.22 -4.01 -4.31
N SER A 55 17.42 -3.34 -5.45
CA SER A 55 17.22 -1.89 -5.52
C SER A 55 15.79 -1.54 -5.14
N SER A 56 15.63 -0.61 -4.19
CA SER A 56 14.33 -0.15 -3.69
C SER A 56 13.34 0.17 -4.81
N SER A 57 13.82 0.69 -5.95
CA SER A 57 12.97 1.03 -7.09
C SER A 57 12.32 -0.18 -7.76
N ALA A 58 13.03 -1.30 -7.91
CA ALA A 58 12.53 -2.50 -8.57
C ALA A 58 11.37 -3.13 -7.80
N VAL A 59 11.52 -3.25 -6.47
CA VAL A 59 10.48 -3.80 -5.59
C VAL A 59 9.26 -2.88 -5.54
N ILE A 60 9.47 -1.57 -5.44
CA ILE A 60 8.38 -0.58 -5.46
C ILE A 60 7.61 -0.64 -6.79
N ASN A 61 8.30 -0.74 -7.93
CA ASN A 61 7.66 -0.87 -9.24
C ASN A 61 6.87 -2.18 -9.36
N ARG A 62 7.38 -3.28 -8.81
CA ARG A 62 6.70 -4.57 -8.78
C ARG A 62 5.42 -4.52 -7.94
N LEU A 63 5.48 -3.94 -6.75
CA LEU A 63 4.30 -3.67 -5.91
C LEU A 63 3.25 -2.86 -6.68
N ARG A 64 3.66 -1.75 -7.31
CA ARG A 64 2.78 -0.89 -8.09
C ARG A 64 2.10 -1.65 -9.23
N ARG A 65 2.86 -2.42 -10.00
CA ARG A 65 2.34 -3.22 -11.12
C ARG A 65 1.31 -4.25 -10.65
N ILE A 66 1.65 -5.03 -9.62
CA ILE A 66 0.76 -6.07 -9.08
C ILE A 66 -0.53 -5.46 -8.54
N ALA A 67 -0.46 -4.36 -7.79
CA ALA A 67 -1.64 -3.69 -7.26
C ALA A 67 -2.57 -3.15 -8.36
N LEU A 68 -2.02 -2.62 -9.46
CA LEU A 68 -2.82 -2.15 -10.60
C LEU A 68 -3.48 -3.30 -11.37
N LEU A 69 -2.77 -4.43 -11.54
CA LEU A 69 -3.36 -5.63 -12.15
C LEU A 69 -4.48 -6.20 -11.29
N ALA A 70 -4.28 -6.27 -9.97
CA ALA A 70 -5.29 -6.71 -9.02
C ALA A 70 -6.52 -5.78 -9.04
N ALA A 71 -6.32 -4.46 -9.00
CA ALA A 71 -7.43 -3.50 -9.06
C ALA A 71 -8.25 -3.61 -10.36
N ARG A 72 -7.60 -3.78 -11.51
CA ARG A 72 -8.29 -4.04 -12.79
C ARG A 72 -9.09 -5.34 -12.75
N SER A 73 -8.48 -6.42 -12.28
CA SER A 73 -9.12 -7.73 -12.19
C SER A 73 -10.32 -7.72 -11.25
N LEU A 74 -10.22 -7.04 -10.10
CA LEU A 74 -11.34 -6.91 -9.16
C LEU A 74 -12.43 -5.97 -9.67
N SER A 75 -12.11 -5.01 -10.53
CA SER A 75 -13.07 -4.03 -11.01
C SER A 75 -14.18 -4.60 -11.90
N SER A 76 -13.98 -5.77 -12.51
CA SER A 76 -15.06 -6.47 -13.22
C SER A 76 -16.11 -7.04 -12.27
N TYR A 77 -15.74 -7.37 -11.03
CA TYR A 77 -16.63 -7.89 -10.00
C TYR A 77 -17.24 -6.78 -9.13
N TYR A 78 -16.47 -5.72 -8.89
CA TYR A 78 -16.90 -4.57 -8.07
C TYR A 78 -17.02 -3.31 -8.92
N THR A 79 -18.03 -3.28 -9.80
CA THR A 79 -18.19 -2.27 -10.86
C THR A 79 -18.37 -0.84 -10.34
N ALA A 80 -19.07 -0.66 -9.22
CA ALA A 80 -19.25 0.63 -8.55
C ALA A 80 -17.98 1.12 -7.80
N GLN A 81 -16.96 0.27 -7.67
CA GLN A 81 -15.82 0.54 -6.83
C GLN A 81 -14.80 1.45 -7.53
N ARG A 82 -14.36 2.49 -6.81
CA ARG A 82 -13.34 3.46 -7.26
C ARG A 82 -12.05 3.44 -6.43
N VAL A 83 -11.99 2.63 -5.39
CA VAL A 83 -10.86 2.52 -4.48
C VAL A 83 -10.63 1.07 -4.05
N PHE A 84 -9.37 0.68 -4.01
CA PHE A 84 -8.92 -0.54 -3.36
C PHE A 84 -7.71 -0.21 -2.47
N GLY A 85 -7.64 -0.85 -1.32
CA GLY A 85 -6.42 -0.86 -0.51
C GLY A 85 -5.90 -2.28 -0.42
N PHE A 86 -4.70 -2.51 -0.95
CA PHE A 86 -4.05 -3.80 -0.86
C PHE A 86 -3.07 -3.81 0.31
N ASP A 87 -3.15 -4.83 1.14
CA ASP A 87 -2.06 -5.17 2.06
C ASP A 87 -1.20 -6.24 1.40
N MET A 88 0.08 -5.92 1.24
CA MET A 88 1.01 -6.69 0.43
C MET A 88 2.28 -7.02 1.21
N GLY A 89 2.81 -8.23 1.03
CA GLY A 89 4.07 -8.68 1.61
C GLY A 89 5.23 -8.58 0.63
N ILE A 90 6.44 -8.44 1.16
CA ILE A 90 7.69 -8.68 0.42
C ILE A 90 8.45 -9.73 1.23
N ASP A 91 8.86 -10.83 0.59
CA ASP A 91 9.68 -11.85 1.26
C ASP A 91 11.18 -11.52 1.20
N ALA A 92 11.98 -12.36 1.86
CA ALA A 92 13.44 -12.19 1.95
C ALA A 92 14.16 -12.25 0.59
N LYS A 93 13.51 -12.74 -0.48
CA LYS A 93 14.05 -12.75 -1.85
C LYS A 93 13.52 -11.57 -2.70
N GLY A 94 12.77 -10.66 -2.09
CA GLY A 94 12.15 -9.53 -2.78
C GLY A 94 10.93 -9.91 -3.63
N LYS A 95 10.36 -11.11 -3.45
CA LYS A 95 9.12 -11.49 -4.13
C LYS A 95 7.94 -10.85 -3.40
N VAL A 96 6.99 -10.37 -4.19
CA VAL A 96 5.82 -9.62 -3.72
C VAL A 96 4.61 -10.54 -3.65
N TRP A 97 3.83 -10.39 -2.58
CA TRP A 97 2.64 -11.18 -2.29
C TRP A 97 1.46 -10.27 -1.97
N ILE A 98 0.24 -10.61 -2.38
CA ILE A 98 -0.99 -9.96 -1.90
C ILE A 98 -1.47 -10.75 -0.68
N ILE A 99 -1.75 -10.06 0.42
CA ILE A 99 -2.29 -10.65 1.65
C ILE A 99 -3.79 -10.40 1.72
N GLU A 100 -4.23 -9.17 1.43
CA GLU A 100 -5.64 -8.77 1.50
C GLU A 100 -5.96 -7.67 0.48
N ALA A 101 -7.20 -7.67 -0.03
CA ALA A 101 -7.78 -6.59 -0.83
C ALA A 101 -8.97 -5.98 -0.09
N ASN A 102 -8.87 -4.71 0.28
CA ASN A 102 -9.89 -3.97 1.02
C ASN A 102 -10.70 -3.06 0.08
N LEU A 103 -12.03 -3.19 0.09
CA LEU A 103 -12.95 -2.31 -0.65
C LEU A 103 -13.12 -0.94 0.02
N ARG A 104 -12.97 -0.86 1.35
CA ARG A 104 -13.11 0.39 2.11
C ARG A 104 -11.86 0.64 2.97
N PRO A 105 -10.70 0.89 2.34
CA PRO A 105 -9.45 0.99 3.08
C PRO A 105 -9.39 2.28 3.91
N ASP A 106 -8.93 2.15 5.15
CA ASP A 106 -8.58 3.29 5.99
C ASP A 106 -7.36 4.04 5.44
N ILE A 107 -7.46 5.37 5.42
CA ILE A 107 -6.42 6.29 4.94
C ILE A 107 -5.64 6.97 6.07
N THR A 108 -6.05 6.79 7.34
CA THR A 108 -5.42 7.44 8.51
C THR A 108 -3.95 7.05 8.68
N LEU A 109 -3.54 5.87 8.18
CA LEU A 109 -2.13 5.48 8.18
C LEU A 109 -1.27 6.46 7.37
N PHE A 110 -1.78 6.99 6.26
CA PHE A 110 -1.05 7.96 5.45
C PHE A 110 -0.92 9.32 6.15
N SER A 111 -1.88 9.69 6.99
CA SER A 111 -1.78 10.92 7.79
C SER A 111 -0.79 10.81 8.95
N LYS A 112 -0.24 9.62 9.25
CA LYS A 112 0.83 9.43 10.24
C LYS A 112 2.24 9.67 9.69
N LEU A 113 2.41 9.69 8.37
CA LEU A 113 3.70 10.04 7.75
C LEU A 113 3.99 11.53 7.93
N ARG A 114 5.28 11.90 8.04
CA ARG A 114 5.69 13.32 8.14
C ARG A 114 5.32 14.08 6.86
N ASP A 115 5.66 13.54 5.70
CA ASP A 115 5.21 14.05 4.41
C ASP A 115 3.74 13.67 4.18
N LYS A 116 2.89 14.69 3.97
CA LYS A 116 1.45 14.56 3.76
C LYS A 116 1.05 14.49 2.29
N SER A 117 2.00 14.55 1.35
CA SER A 117 1.75 14.53 -0.10
C SER A 117 0.81 13.38 -0.50
N MET A 118 1.15 12.15 -0.13
CA MET A 118 0.32 10.97 -0.40
C MET A 118 -1.07 11.07 0.21
N TYR A 119 -1.19 11.55 1.44
CA TYR A 119 -2.49 11.71 2.11
C TYR A 119 -3.38 12.70 1.35
N HIS A 120 -2.83 13.83 0.91
CA HIS A 120 -3.54 14.82 0.10
C HIS A 120 -3.92 14.27 -1.27
N THR A 121 -3.02 13.55 -1.95
CA THR A 121 -3.32 12.86 -3.21
C THR A 121 -4.49 11.90 -3.04
N ILE A 122 -4.44 11.02 -2.04
CA ILE A 122 -5.51 10.04 -1.76
C ILE A 122 -6.87 10.73 -1.54
N ARG A 123 -6.89 11.82 -0.78
CA ARG A 123 -8.12 12.60 -0.55
C ARG A 123 -8.66 13.24 -1.82
N SER A 124 -7.79 13.74 -2.70
CA SER A 124 -8.22 14.39 -3.95
C SER A 124 -8.91 13.43 -4.93
N TYR A 125 -8.71 12.11 -4.79
CA TYR A 125 -9.38 11.08 -5.59
C TYR A 125 -10.73 10.62 -5.04
N ARG A 126 -11.10 11.04 -3.81
CA ARG A 126 -12.44 10.83 -3.25
C ARG A 126 -13.47 11.82 -3.78
N ARG A 127 -13.00 12.90 -4.40
CA ARG A 127 -13.84 13.89 -5.09
C ARG A 127 -14.32 13.37 -6.44
#